data_AF-Q8KSD4-F1
#
_entry.id   AF-Q8KSD4-F1
#
_cell.length_a   1.000
_cell.length_b   1.000
_cell.length_c   1.000
_cell.angle_alpha   90.00
_cell.angle_beta   90.00
_cell.angle_gamma   90.00
#
_symmetry.space_group_name_H-M   'P 1'
#
loop_
_entity.id
_entity.type
_entity.pdbx_description
1 polymer ?
#
loop_
_entity_poly.entity_id
_entity_poly.type
_entity_poly.pdbx_seq_one_letter_code
_entity_poly.pdbx_strand_id
1 'polypeptide(L)'
;PEKSAEEPSQPEKPAEEAPAPEQPTEPTQPGKPAEETPAPKPEKPAEQPKAEKTDDQQAEEDYARRSEEEYNRLTQQQPPKAEKPAPAPQPEQPAPAPKTGWKQENGMWYFYNTDGSMATGWLQNNGSWYYLNSNGAMATGWLQYNGSWYYLNANGAMATGWAKVNGSWYYLNANGSMATGWLKDGDTWYYLEASGAMKASQWFKVSDKWYYVNSNGPMATGWLQYNGSWYYLNANGAMATGWAKVNGSWYYLNANGSMATGWVKDGDTWYYLEASGAMKASQWFKVSDKWYYVNGSGSLAVNTTVDGYTVNENGEWV
;
A
#
# COMPACT_ATOMS: atom_id res chain seq x y z
N PRO A 1 53.08 1.66 -40.53
CA PRO A 1 53.24 0.97 -39.23
C PRO A 1 52.48 1.77 -38.15
N GLU A 2 51.41 1.29 -37.52
CA GLU A 2 51.05 -0.05 -37.11
C GLU A 2 49.54 -0.28 -37.28
N LYS A 3 49.19 -1.51 -37.65
CA LYS A 3 47.85 -2.07 -37.61
C LYS A 3 47.50 -2.37 -36.15
N SER A 4 46.31 -1.98 -35.69
CA SER A 4 45.68 -2.63 -34.54
C SER A 4 44.57 -3.52 -35.07
N ALA A 5 44.78 -4.82 -34.92
CA ALA A 5 43.93 -5.88 -35.39
C ALA A 5 42.81 -6.15 -34.38
N GLU A 6 41.63 -6.33 -34.95
CA GLU A 6 40.38 -6.72 -34.33
C GLU A 6 40.39 -8.24 -34.06
N GLU A 7 40.05 -8.65 -32.84
CA GLU A 7 39.93 -10.06 -32.44
C GLU A 7 38.46 -10.47 -32.44
N PRO A 8 38.08 -11.63 -33.03
CA PRO A 8 36.67 -12.00 -33.21
C PRO A 8 36.07 -12.67 -31.97
N SER A 9 34.87 -12.23 -31.61
CA SER A 9 33.98 -12.81 -30.60
C SER A 9 33.49 -14.22 -30.98
N GLN A 10 33.66 -15.19 -30.08
CA GLN A 10 33.01 -16.50 -30.16
C GLN A 10 31.53 -16.45 -29.67
N PRO A 11 30.66 -17.35 -30.16
CA PRO A 11 29.25 -17.38 -29.79
C PRO A 11 29.00 -18.28 -28.57
N GLU A 12 28.45 -17.71 -27.48
CA GLU A 12 27.90 -18.51 -26.38
C GLU A 12 26.42 -18.86 -26.63
N LYS A 13 26.13 -20.15 -26.45
CA LYS A 13 24.83 -20.82 -26.59
C LYS A 13 23.85 -20.44 -25.46
N PRO A 14 22.53 -20.61 -25.68
CA PRO A 14 21.49 -20.16 -24.75
C PRO A 14 21.40 -21.08 -23.52
N ALA A 15 21.38 -20.47 -22.33
CA ALA A 15 21.11 -21.15 -21.07
C ALA A 15 19.60 -21.15 -20.76
N GLU A 16 19.03 -22.34 -20.87
CA GLU A 16 18.01 -22.99 -20.05
C GLU A 16 16.95 -22.16 -19.30
N GLU A 17 15.72 -22.45 -19.69
CA GLU A 17 14.43 -22.00 -19.17
C GLU A 17 14.17 -22.63 -17.78
N ALA A 18 13.98 -21.80 -16.75
CA ALA A 18 13.58 -22.24 -15.41
C ALA A 18 12.04 -22.22 -15.26
N PRO A 19 11.42 -23.25 -14.66
CA PRO A 19 9.97 -23.42 -14.65
C PRO A 19 9.25 -22.54 -13.61
N ALA A 20 7.98 -22.29 -13.90
CA ALA A 20 7.02 -21.47 -13.16
C ALA A 20 6.77 -21.94 -11.70
N PRO A 21 6.45 -21.03 -10.77
CA PRO A 21 6.06 -21.41 -9.41
C PRO A 21 4.58 -21.82 -9.33
N GLU A 22 4.36 -23.00 -8.75
CA GLU A 22 3.07 -23.62 -8.45
C GLU A 22 2.25 -22.84 -7.40
N GLN A 23 0.92 -22.83 -7.57
CA GLN A 23 -0.07 -22.27 -6.63
C GLN A 23 -0.24 -23.16 -5.39
N PRO A 24 -0.38 -22.61 -4.18
CA PRO A 24 -0.82 -23.38 -3.03
C PRO A 24 -2.36 -23.48 -2.96
N THR A 25 -2.82 -24.73 -2.86
CA THR A 25 -4.21 -25.17 -2.69
C THR A 25 -4.77 -24.90 -1.29
N GLU A 26 -6.05 -24.57 -1.25
CA GLU A 26 -6.93 -24.32 -0.10
C GLU A 26 -7.21 -25.59 0.74
N PRO A 27 -7.29 -25.52 2.09
CA PRO A 27 -7.76 -26.64 2.89
C PRO A 27 -9.27 -26.59 3.18
N THR A 28 -9.94 -27.67 2.77
CA THR A 28 -11.34 -28.05 3.00
C THR A 28 -11.75 -28.25 4.46
N GLN A 29 -12.96 -27.81 4.81
CA GLN A 29 -13.70 -28.16 6.04
C GLN A 29 -14.18 -29.62 6.06
N PRO A 30 -14.25 -30.29 7.21
CA PRO A 30 -15.07 -31.48 7.40
C PRO A 30 -16.41 -31.18 8.11
N GLY A 31 -17.48 -31.78 7.58
CA GLY A 31 -18.86 -31.63 8.01
C GLY A 31 -19.33 -32.56 9.14
N LYS A 32 -20.57 -32.28 9.58
CA LYS A 32 -21.45 -32.88 10.60
C LYS A 32 -21.40 -34.41 10.79
N PRO A 33 -21.88 -34.87 11.97
CA PRO A 33 -22.73 -36.05 12.08
C PRO A 33 -24.18 -35.72 12.51
N ALA A 34 -25.08 -36.64 12.16
CA ALA A 34 -26.54 -36.58 12.20
C ALA A 34 -27.18 -37.05 13.53
N GLU A 35 -28.48 -36.77 13.66
CA GLU A 35 -29.41 -37.16 14.73
C GLU A 35 -29.72 -38.67 14.78
N GLU A 36 -29.92 -39.20 16.00
CA GLU A 36 -30.79 -40.35 16.29
C GLU A 36 -31.64 -40.06 17.55
N THR A 37 -32.90 -40.52 17.53
CA THR A 37 -33.95 -40.45 18.59
C THR A 37 -34.39 -41.88 19.01
N PRO A 38 -35.29 -42.14 20.00
CA PRO A 38 -35.20 -41.99 21.46
C PRO A 38 -35.66 -43.22 22.33
N ALA A 39 -35.42 -43.15 23.65
CA ALA A 39 -36.09 -43.81 24.83
C ALA A 39 -35.91 -45.34 25.10
N PRO A 40 -36.03 -45.89 26.36
CA PRO A 40 -36.80 -45.39 27.52
C PRO A 40 -36.15 -45.45 28.93
N LYS A 41 -36.92 -44.97 29.92
CA LYS A 41 -36.71 -44.78 31.37
C LYS A 41 -36.62 -46.10 32.18
N PRO A 42 -35.94 -46.08 33.35
CA PRO A 42 -36.52 -46.71 34.55
C PRO A 42 -36.46 -45.84 35.82
N GLU A 43 -37.13 -46.34 36.86
CA GLU A 43 -37.66 -45.67 38.04
C GLU A 43 -36.69 -45.50 39.24
N LYS A 44 -37.17 -44.77 40.26
CA LYS A 44 -36.57 -44.46 41.58
C LYS A 44 -36.07 -45.69 42.37
N PRO A 45 -35.04 -45.49 43.21
CA PRO A 45 -35.13 -45.85 44.64
C PRO A 45 -34.67 -44.66 45.54
N ALA A 46 -35.47 -44.22 46.51
CA ALA A 46 -35.49 -44.63 47.94
C ALA A 46 -34.42 -43.92 48.80
N GLU A 47 -34.91 -43.18 49.81
CA GLU A 47 -34.13 -42.46 50.84
C GLU A 47 -33.36 -43.41 51.77
N GLN A 48 -32.17 -42.98 52.22
CA GLN A 48 -31.44 -43.51 53.39
C GLN A 48 -30.41 -42.46 53.90
N PRO A 49 -29.91 -42.56 55.14
CA PRO A 49 -30.11 -41.54 56.19
C PRO A 49 -28.95 -40.57 56.42
N LYS A 50 -29.26 -39.53 57.20
CA LYS A 50 -28.40 -38.44 57.69
C LYS A 50 -27.23 -38.99 58.54
N ALA A 51 -26.00 -38.66 58.16
CA ALA A 51 -24.81 -38.93 58.97
C ALA A 51 -24.78 -37.98 60.19
N GLU A 52 -24.56 -38.55 61.37
CA GLU A 52 -24.26 -37.84 62.61
C GLU A 52 -22.90 -37.11 62.51
N LYS A 53 -22.84 -35.89 63.06
CA LYS A 53 -21.59 -35.14 63.23
C LYS A 53 -20.79 -35.75 64.40
N THR A 54 -19.47 -35.76 64.26
CA THR A 54 -18.53 -36.25 65.30
C THR A 54 -18.32 -35.21 66.40
N ASP A 55 -17.99 -35.65 67.62
CA ASP A 55 -17.78 -34.82 68.81
C ASP A 55 -16.77 -33.66 68.60
N ASP A 56 -15.79 -33.84 67.72
CA ASP A 56 -14.79 -32.81 67.37
C ASP A 56 -15.39 -31.61 66.60
N GLN A 57 -16.45 -31.81 65.81
CA GLN A 57 -17.11 -30.72 65.07
C GLN A 57 -18.00 -29.86 65.96
N GLN A 58 -18.46 -30.39 67.11
CA GLN A 58 -19.24 -29.64 68.10
C GLN A 58 -18.34 -28.81 69.02
N ALA A 59 -17.10 -29.25 69.27
CA ALA A 59 -16.13 -28.52 70.09
C ALA A 59 -15.57 -27.26 69.42
N GLU A 60 -15.37 -27.25 68.10
CA GLU A 60 -14.90 -26.06 67.36
C GLU A 60 -15.99 -24.98 67.20
N GLU A 61 -17.25 -25.36 66.98
CA GLU A 61 -18.38 -24.41 66.88
C GLU A 61 -18.66 -23.71 68.24
N ASP A 62 -18.48 -24.39 69.37
CA ASP A 62 -18.62 -23.79 70.71
C ASP A 62 -17.42 -22.90 71.11
N TYR A 63 -16.22 -23.17 70.62
CA TYR A 63 -15.04 -22.30 70.81
C TYR A 63 -15.19 -20.98 70.03
N ALA A 64 -15.68 -21.04 68.79
CA ALA A 64 -15.96 -19.86 67.98
C ALA A 64 -17.03 -18.96 68.62
N ARG A 65 -18.13 -19.53 69.12
CA ARG A 65 -19.25 -18.77 69.71
C ARG A 65 -18.89 -18.08 71.04
N ARG A 66 -18.07 -18.71 71.91
CA ARG A 66 -17.59 -18.06 73.15
C ARG A 66 -16.68 -16.86 72.88
N SER A 67 -15.89 -16.91 71.81
CA SER A 67 -14.99 -15.80 71.45
C SER A 67 -15.73 -14.55 70.96
N GLU A 68 -16.86 -14.72 70.26
CA GLU A 68 -17.73 -13.62 69.81
C GLU A 68 -18.53 -12.97 70.96
N GLU A 69 -19.01 -13.77 71.92
CA GLU A 69 -19.71 -13.25 73.10
C GLU A 69 -18.77 -12.49 74.06
N GLU A 70 -17.50 -12.91 74.17
CA GLU A 70 -16.47 -12.22 74.95
C GLU A 70 -16.02 -10.90 74.28
N TYR A 71 -15.89 -10.88 72.94
CA TYR A 71 -15.63 -9.67 72.16
C TYR A 71 -16.75 -8.63 72.29
N ASN A 72 -18.02 -9.07 72.24
CA ASN A 72 -19.19 -8.18 72.35
C ASN A 72 -19.44 -7.67 73.79
N ARG A 73 -19.02 -8.40 74.83
CA ARG A 73 -19.04 -7.89 76.22
C ARG A 73 -17.99 -6.80 76.46
N LEU A 74 -16.82 -6.90 75.83
CA LEU A 74 -15.72 -5.95 76.01
C LEU A 74 -16.02 -4.56 75.39
N THR A 75 -16.80 -4.54 74.30
CA THR A 75 -17.13 -3.30 73.57
C THR A 75 -18.28 -2.49 74.20
N GLN A 76 -19.10 -3.09 75.08
CA GLN A 76 -20.22 -2.40 75.74
C GLN A 76 -19.87 -1.75 77.11
N GLN A 77 -18.66 -1.93 77.64
CA GLN A 77 -18.26 -1.37 78.95
C GLN A 77 -17.34 -0.14 78.87
N GLN A 78 -17.08 0.42 77.68
CA GLN A 78 -16.38 1.69 77.57
C GLN A 78 -17.34 2.86 77.89
N PRO A 79 -17.00 3.76 78.83
CA PRO A 79 -17.81 4.96 79.05
C PRO A 79 -17.81 5.84 77.79
N PRO A 80 -18.88 6.60 77.52
CA PRO A 80 -18.93 7.48 76.36
C PRO A 80 -17.76 8.46 76.42
N LYS A 81 -16.95 8.44 75.38
CA LYS A 81 -15.86 9.40 75.16
C LYS A 81 -16.52 10.78 75.05
N ALA A 82 -16.13 11.73 75.90
CA ALA A 82 -16.60 13.10 75.81
C ALA A 82 -16.36 13.63 74.38
N GLU A 83 -17.45 13.92 73.66
CA GLU A 83 -17.41 14.55 72.35
C GLU A 83 -16.83 15.96 72.52
N LYS A 84 -15.58 16.11 72.09
CA LYS A 84 -15.00 17.41 71.78
C LYS A 84 -15.90 18.04 70.70
N PRO A 85 -16.29 19.32 70.80
CA PRO A 85 -17.13 19.94 69.78
C PRO A 85 -16.50 19.74 68.40
N ALA A 86 -17.33 19.36 67.43
CA ALA A 86 -16.90 19.14 66.05
C ALA A 86 -16.00 20.30 65.60
N PRO A 87 -14.82 20.04 65.01
CA PRO A 87 -14.07 21.11 64.37
C PRO A 87 -15.02 21.76 63.34
N ALA A 88 -15.11 23.09 63.37
CA ALA A 88 -15.85 23.87 62.38
C ALA A 88 -15.50 23.36 60.97
N PRO A 89 -16.45 23.35 60.00
CA PRO A 89 -16.16 22.89 58.65
C PRO A 89 -14.95 23.67 58.14
N GLN A 90 -13.85 22.95 57.98
CA GLN A 90 -12.67 23.44 57.30
C GLN A 90 -13.17 23.88 55.91
N PRO A 91 -12.84 25.09 55.41
CA PRO A 91 -13.25 25.47 54.06
C PRO A 91 -12.80 24.36 53.13
N GLU A 92 -13.74 23.79 52.38
CA GLU A 92 -13.46 22.77 51.37
C GLU A 92 -12.27 23.27 50.57
N GLN A 93 -11.14 22.58 50.72
CA GLN A 93 -9.96 22.86 49.92
C GLN A 93 -10.42 22.80 48.47
N PRO A 94 -10.25 23.87 47.66
CA PRO A 94 -10.83 23.91 46.32
C PRO A 94 -10.40 22.64 45.58
N ALA A 95 -11.37 21.92 45.01
CA ALA A 95 -11.09 20.74 44.21
C ALA A 95 -9.93 21.06 43.27
N PRO A 96 -8.90 20.19 43.16
CA PRO A 96 -7.76 20.47 42.31
C PRO A 96 -8.29 20.87 40.93
N ALA A 97 -7.84 22.01 40.41
CA ALA A 97 -8.34 22.56 39.17
C ALA A 97 -8.36 21.44 38.10
N PRO A 98 -9.47 21.29 37.35
CA PRO A 98 -9.61 20.19 36.40
C PRO A 98 -8.42 20.22 35.44
N LYS A 99 -7.83 19.04 35.21
CA LYS A 99 -6.81 18.90 34.16
C LYS A 99 -7.52 19.20 32.85
N THR A 100 -7.12 20.26 32.15
CA THR A 100 -7.64 20.61 30.83
C THR A 100 -6.50 20.72 29.81
N GLY A 101 -6.81 20.45 28.56
CA GLY A 101 -5.88 20.48 27.43
C GLY A 101 -4.91 19.30 27.40
N TRP A 102 -3.81 19.47 26.67
CA TRP A 102 -2.76 18.47 26.54
C TRP A 102 -2.00 18.25 27.85
N LYS A 103 -1.84 17.00 28.25
CA LYS A 103 -1.06 16.57 29.42
C LYS A 103 -0.19 15.38 29.07
N GLN A 104 1.04 15.39 29.55
CA GLN A 104 1.94 14.25 29.42
C GLN A 104 1.99 13.50 30.75
N GLU A 105 1.68 12.21 30.72
CA GLU A 105 1.64 11.33 31.90
C GLU A 105 2.33 10.02 31.53
N ASN A 106 3.33 9.60 32.32
CA ASN A 106 4.13 8.39 32.08
C ASN A 106 4.70 8.31 30.63
N GLY A 107 5.09 9.45 30.07
CA GLY A 107 5.64 9.55 28.71
C GLY A 107 4.60 9.55 27.58
N MET A 108 3.32 9.35 27.87
CA MET A 108 2.22 9.39 26.89
C MET A 108 1.48 10.73 26.96
N TRP A 109 1.00 11.20 25.80
CA TRP A 109 0.18 12.40 25.73
C TRP A 109 -1.30 12.07 25.79
N TYR A 110 -2.05 12.86 26.56
CA TYR A 110 -3.50 12.78 26.72
C TYR A 110 -4.09 14.18 26.50
N PHE A 111 -5.36 14.23 26.12
CA PHE A 111 -6.10 15.47 26.04
C PHE A 111 -7.32 15.41 26.97
N TYR A 112 -7.45 16.40 27.84
CA TYR A 112 -8.60 16.54 28.73
C TYR A 112 -9.47 17.72 28.27
N ASN A 113 -10.76 17.47 28.11
CA ASN A 113 -11.75 18.48 27.74
C ASN A 113 -11.94 19.51 28.86
N THR A 114 -12.68 20.58 28.58
CA THR A 114 -12.94 21.67 29.54
C THR A 114 -13.72 21.22 30.78
N ASP A 115 -14.49 20.14 30.66
CA ASP A 115 -15.20 19.49 31.77
C ASP A 115 -14.33 18.50 32.56
N GLY A 116 -13.04 18.37 32.20
CA GLY A 116 -12.10 17.44 32.81
C GLY A 116 -12.19 16.00 32.30
N SER A 117 -13.11 15.69 31.38
CA SER A 117 -13.20 14.36 30.76
C SER A 117 -12.03 14.10 29.80
N MET A 118 -11.56 12.86 29.72
CA MET A 118 -10.47 12.48 28.82
C MET A 118 -11.00 12.24 27.40
N ALA A 119 -10.39 12.86 26.40
CA ALA A 119 -10.76 12.67 25.00
C ALA A 119 -10.29 11.31 24.47
N THR A 120 -11.10 10.72 23.59
CA THR A 120 -10.78 9.51 22.81
C THR A 120 -11.26 9.70 21.37
N GLY A 121 -10.70 8.94 20.43
CA GLY A 121 -10.99 9.07 19.00
C GLY A 121 -10.33 10.30 18.36
N TRP A 122 -10.94 10.78 17.27
CA TRP A 122 -10.45 11.95 16.55
C TRP A 122 -10.69 13.24 17.34
N LEU A 123 -9.63 14.03 17.49
CA LEU A 123 -9.65 15.33 18.15
C LEU A 123 -9.11 16.39 17.19
N GLN A 124 -9.88 17.46 16.97
CA GLN A 124 -9.37 18.66 16.34
C GLN A 124 -8.94 19.66 17.42
N ASN A 125 -7.66 20.06 17.40
CA ASN A 125 -7.13 21.05 18.33
C ASN A 125 -6.16 21.98 17.60
N ASN A 126 -6.37 23.30 17.74
CA ASN A 126 -5.55 24.35 17.13
C ASN A 126 -5.29 24.15 15.62
N GLY A 127 -6.32 23.74 14.87
CA GLY A 127 -6.23 23.54 13.42
C GLY A 127 -5.58 22.23 12.97
N SER A 128 -5.11 21.39 13.90
CA SER A 128 -4.56 20.06 13.60
C SER A 128 -5.51 18.96 14.08
N TRP A 129 -5.50 17.83 13.38
CA TRP A 129 -6.19 16.61 13.79
C TRP A 129 -5.24 15.68 14.53
N TYR A 130 -5.74 15.05 15.59
CA TYR A 130 -5.04 14.06 16.40
C TYR A 130 -5.96 12.86 16.58
N TYR A 131 -5.37 11.71 16.91
CA TYR A 131 -6.13 10.53 17.31
C TYR A 131 -5.73 10.09 18.70
N LEU A 132 -6.70 9.98 19.60
CA LEU A 132 -6.52 9.49 20.96
C LEU A 132 -7.06 8.06 20.99
N ASN A 133 -6.23 7.10 21.39
CA ASN A 133 -6.65 5.71 21.48
C ASN A 133 -7.79 5.54 22.51
N SER A 134 -8.38 4.34 22.59
CA SER A 134 -9.47 4.05 23.54
C SER A 134 -9.07 4.27 25.01
N ASN A 135 -7.78 4.16 25.32
CA ASN A 135 -7.21 4.48 26.64
C ASN A 135 -6.83 5.97 26.81
N GLY A 136 -7.16 6.83 25.84
CA GLY A 136 -6.85 8.27 25.80
C GLY A 136 -5.44 8.64 25.36
N ALA A 137 -4.53 7.66 25.20
CA ALA A 137 -3.16 7.96 24.78
C ALA A 137 -3.12 8.38 23.30
N MET A 138 -2.43 9.48 23.00
CA MET A 138 -2.26 10.01 21.65
C MET A 138 -1.50 9.03 20.77
N ALA A 139 -2.08 8.70 19.60
CA ALA A 139 -1.46 7.87 18.59
C ALA A 139 -0.43 8.64 17.76
N THR A 140 0.59 7.93 17.30
CA THR A 140 1.58 8.37 16.31
C THR A 140 1.81 7.24 15.31
N GLY A 141 2.36 7.57 14.14
CA GLY A 141 2.58 6.62 13.05
C GLY A 141 1.31 6.29 12.27
N TRP A 142 1.29 5.11 11.66
CA TRP A 142 0.15 4.66 10.85
C TRP A 142 -1.06 4.29 11.70
N LEU A 143 -2.23 4.78 11.31
CA LEU A 143 -3.52 4.47 11.90
C LEU A 143 -4.46 3.95 10.81
N GLN A 144 -5.04 2.78 11.03
CA GLN A 144 -6.16 2.31 10.24
C GLN A 144 -7.47 2.65 10.97
N TYR A 145 -8.34 3.41 10.30
CA TYR A 145 -9.62 3.83 10.86
C TYR A 145 -10.69 3.81 9.78
N ASN A 146 -11.81 3.11 10.03
CA ASN A 146 -12.94 2.94 9.11
C ASN A 146 -12.52 2.57 7.68
N GLY A 147 -11.59 1.62 7.54
CA GLY A 147 -11.11 1.12 6.25
C GLY A 147 -10.13 2.04 5.51
N SER A 148 -9.79 3.21 6.07
CA SER A 148 -8.78 4.12 5.52
C SER A 148 -7.52 4.13 6.37
N TRP A 149 -6.38 4.37 5.73
CA TRP A 149 -5.10 4.62 6.43
C TRP A 149 -4.87 6.12 6.60
N TYR A 150 -4.32 6.48 7.75
CA TYR A 150 -3.90 7.83 8.12
C TYR A 150 -2.49 7.75 8.68
N TYR A 151 -1.75 8.86 8.59
CA TYR A 151 -0.43 8.96 9.22
C TYR A 151 -0.42 10.10 10.24
N LEU A 152 -0.11 9.78 11.49
CA LEU A 152 0.04 10.74 12.58
C LEU A 152 1.53 11.00 12.76
N ASN A 153 1.96 12.25 12.62
CA ASN A 153 3.36 12.61 12.78
C ASN A 153 3.87 12.32 14.20
N ALA A 154 5.17 12.45 14.44
CA ALA A 154 5.76 12.20 15.76
C ALA A 154 5.16 13.08 16.88
N ASN A 155 4.64 14.27 16.53
CA ASN A 155 3.90 15.16 17.44
C ASN A 155 2.40 14.85 17.53
N GLY A 156 1.93 13.76 16.93
CA GLY A 156 0.53 13.31 16.87
C GLY A 156 -0.34 13.99 15.84
N ALA A 157 0.13 15.06 15.19
CA ALA A 157 -0.66 15.77 14.19
C ALA A 157 -0.81 14.91 12.93
N MET A 158 -2.04 14.75 12.46
CA MET A 158 -2.37 14.03 11.23
C MET A 158 -1.71 14.70 10.01
N ALA A 159 -0.96 13.92 9.25
CA ALA A 159 -0.32 14.37 8.03
C ALA A 159 -1.33 14.54 6.89
N THR A 160 -1.04 15.51 6.03
CA THR A 160 -1.68 15.74 4.74
C THR A 160 -0.58 16.02 3.71
N GLY A 161 -0.88 15.79 2.43
CA GLY A 161 0.10 15.87 1.35
C GLY A 161 1.12 14.73 1.38
N TRP A 162 2.29 15.00 0.82
CA TRP A 162 3.39 14.03 0.74
C TRP A 162 4.04 13.77 2.10
N ALA A 163 4.16 12.49 2.46
CA ALA A 163 4.88 12.04 3.65
C ALA A 163 5.89 10.95 3.28
N LYS A 164 7.13 11.09 3.76
CA LYS A 164 8.17 10.07 3.61
C LYS A 164 8.24 9.23 4.88
N VAL A 165 7.90 7.95 4.77
CA VAL A 165 7.85 7.02 5.90
C VAL A 165 8.67 5.78 5.55
N ASN A 166 9.67 5.47 6.38
CA ASN A 166 10.56 4.30 6.21
C ASN A 166 11.17 4.19 4.80
N GLY A 167 11.55 5.33 4.21
CA GLY A 167 12.18 5.38 2.88
C GLY A 167 11.23 5.51 1.70
N SER A 168 9.94 5.19 1.87
CA SER A 168 8.93 5.31 0.82
C SER A 168 8.12 6.60 0.95
N TRP A 169 7.68 7.15 -0.18
CA TRP A 169 6.75 8.28 -0.23
C TRP A 169 5.30 7.78 -0.26
N TYR A 170 4.45 8.47 0.48
CA TYR A 170 3.00 8.26 0.52
C TYR A 170 2.33 9.62 0.33
N TYR A 171 1.08 9.61 -0.12
CA TYR A 171 0.27 10.83 -0.19
C TYR A 171 -0.97 10.69 0.69
N LEU A 172 -1.17 11.65 1.59
CA LEU A 172 -2.33 11.75 2.46
C LEU A 172 -3.23 12.85 1.90
N ASN A 173 -4.46 12.52 1.53
CA ASN A 173 -5.42 13.49 1.01
C ASN A 173 -5.70 14.60 2.04
N ALA A 174 -6.39 15.67 1.64
CA ALA A 174 -6.72 16.77 2.54
C ALA A 174 -7.50 16.34 3.80
N ASN A 175 -8.28 15.25 3.71
CA ASN A 175 -8.98 14.65 4.85
C ASN A 175 -8.11 13.65 5.66
N GLY A 176 -6.82 13.53 5.33
CA GLY A 176 -5.85 12.63 5.97
C GLY A 176 -5.82 11.19 5.45
N SER A 177 -6.81 10.78 4.65
CA SER A 177 -6.84 9.42 4.11
C SER A 177 -5.69 9.20 3.12
N MET A 178 -5.01 8.07 3.20
CA MET A 178 -3.92 7.69 2.31
C MET A 178 -4.46 7.41 0.90
N ALA A 179 -3.86 8.04 -0.10
CA ALA A 179 -4.18 7.80 -1.51
C ALA A 179 -3.52 6.51 -2.03
N THR A 180 -4.19 5.88 -2.99
CA THR A 180 -3.67 4.73 -3.77
C THR A 180 -4.03 4.93 -5.25
N GLY A 181 -3.34 4.23 -6.14
CA GLY A 181 -3.54 4.34 -7.59
C GLY A 181 -3.00 5.65 -8.18
N TRP A 182 -3.65 6.14 -9.23
CA TRP A 182 -3.25 7.38 -9.89
C TRP A 182 -3.55 8.61 -9.02
N LEU A 183 -2.53 9.43 -8.80
CA LEU A 183 -2.62 10.72 -8.11
C LEU A 183 -2.18 11.82 -9.05
N LYS A 184 -3.00 12.87 -9.18
CA LYS A 184 -2.59 14.12 -9.81
C LYS A 184 -2.32 15.16 -8.72
N ASP A 185 -1.08 15.64 -8.64
CA ASP A 185 -0.67 16.71 -7.73
C ASP A 185 -0.14 17.88 -8.57
N GLY A 186 -0.87 18.98 -8.56
CA GLY A 186 -0.71 20.06 -9.55
C GLY A 186 -0.91 19.55 -10.98
N ASP A 187 0.12 19.71 -11.82
CA ASP A 187 0.16 19.22 -13.21
C ASP A 187 0.89 17.88 -13.36
N THR A 188 1.36 17.30 -12.26
CA THR A 188 2.18 16.08 -12.30
C THR A 188 1.35 14.86 -11.87
N TRP A 189 1.47 13.78 -12.64
CA TRP A 189 0.88 12.49 -12.29
C TRP A 189 1.89 11.60 -11.57
N TYR A 190 1.41 10.88 -10.56
CA TYR A 190 2.13 9.89 -9.78
C TYR A 190 1.30 8.60 -9.71
N TYR A 191 1.94 7.49 -9.37
CA TYR A 191 1.26 6.24 -9.10
C TYR A 191 1.64 5.69 -7.73
N LEU A 192 0.63 5.46 -6.90
CA LEU A 192 0.74 4.90 -5.56
C LEU A 192 0.27 3.45 -5.61
N GLU A 193 1.07 2.54 -5.07
CA GLU A 193 0.71 1.12 -4.97
C GLU A 193 -0.48 0.91 -4.03
N ALA A 194 -1.01 -0.32 -3.98
CA ALA A 194 -2.09 -0.66 -3.05
C ALA A 194 -1.69 -0.44 -1.58
N SER A 195 -0.39 -0.55 -1.27
CA SER A 195 0.18 -0.21 0.04
C SER A 195 0.28 1.29 0.30
N GLY A 196 -0.01 2.14 -0.69
CA GLY A 196 0.17 3.59 -0.67
C GLY A 196 1.58 4.06 -1.02
N ALA A 197 2.55 3.14 -1.13
CA ALA A 197 3.91 3.50 -1.49
C ALA A 197 3.97 4.01 -2.94
N MET A 198 4.65 5.14 -3.15
CA MET A 198 4.81 5.73 -4.48
C MET A 198 5.82 4.93 -5.31
N LYS A 199 5.44 4.57 -6.54
CA LYS A 199 6.38 4.01 -7.52
C LYS A 199 7.36 5.10 -8.00
N ALA A 200 8.60 4.72 -8.20
CA ALA A 200 9.64 5.57 -8.80
C ALA A 200 10.61 4.74 -9.64
N SER A 201 11.18 5.36 -10.67
CA SER A 201 12.24 4.81 -11.54
C SER A 201 11.94 3.41 -12.09
N GLN A 202 10.71 3.16 -12.54
CA GLN A 202 10.30 1.82 -12.97
C GLN A 202 9.18 1.84 -14.02
N TRP A 203 9.16 0.78 -14.81
CA TRP A 203 8.01 0.39 -15.63
C TRP A 203 6.96 -0.32 -14.77
N PHE A 204 5.69 -0.09 -15.07
CA PHE A 204 4.58 -0.82 -14.46
C PHE A 204 3.37 -0.88 -15.42
N LYS A 205 2.50 -1.85 -15.19
CA LYS A 205 1.32 -2.09 -16.03
C LYS A 205 0.04 -1.78 -15.26
N VAL A 206 -0.88 -1.05 -15.88
CA VAL A 206 -2.22 -0.74 -15.34
C VAL A 206 -3.25 -0.93 -16.46
N SER A 207 -4.27 -1.78 -16.24
CA SER A 207 -5.34 -2.05 -17.22
C SER A 207 -4.80 -2.30 -18.64
N ASP A 208 -3.85 -3.24 -18.72
CA ASP A 208 -3.14 -3.66 -19.92
C ASP A 208 -2.27 -2.62 -20.64
N LYS A 209 -2.07 -1.45 -20.06
CA LYS A 209 -1.17 -0.42 -20.61
C LYS A 209 0.09 -0.30 -19.76
N TRP A 210 1.22 -0.12 -20.43
CA TRP A 210 2.51 0.13 -19.78
C TRP A 210 2.72 1.62 -19.54
N TYR A 211 3.29 1.94 -18.39
CA TYR A 211 3.64 3.29 -17.96
C TYR A 211 5.04 3.26 -17.36
N TYR A 212 5.71 4.41 -17.41
CA TYR A 212 6.98 4.62 -16.73
C TYR A 212 6.86 5.80 -15.78
N VAL A 213 7.39 5.66 -14.57
CA VAL A 213 7.58 6.78 -13.64
C VAL A 213 9.06 7.07 -13.49
N ASN A 214 9.41 8.34 -13.62
CA ASN A 214 10.76 8.86 -13.53
C ASN A 214 11.32 8.74 -12.11
N SER A 215 12.57 9.17 -11.96
CA SER A 215 13.14 9.43 -10.64
C SER A 215 12.26 10.41 -9.87
N ASN A 216 12.02 10.11 -8.59
CA ASN A 216 11.10 10.80 -7.69
C ASN A 216 9.59 10.62 -7.99
N GLY A 217 9.21 9.77 -8.95
CA GLY A 217 7.82 9.35 -9.14
C GLY A 217 6.96 10.04 -10.22
N PRO A 218 7.31 11.19 -10.84
CA PRO A 218 6.52 11.73 -11.93
C PRO A 218 6.36 10.76 -13.09
N MET A 219 5.13 10.57 -13.56
CA MET A 219 4.82 9.80 -14.75
C MET A 219 5.51 10.41 -15.98
N ALA A 220 6.19 9.58 -16.76
CA ALA A 220 6.85 10.00 -17.99
C ALA A 220 5.84 10.14 -19.14
N THR A 221 6.10 11.11 -20.00
CA THR A 221 5.42 11.33 -21.29
C THR A 221 6.46 11.69 -22.35
N GLY A 222 6.16 11.44 -23.62
CA GLY A 222 7.06 11.69 -24.74
C GLY A 222 8.13 10.60 -24.88
N TRP A 223 9.26 10.95 -25.49
CA TRP A 223 10.36 10.03 -25.72
C TRP A 223 11.09 9.68 -24.41
N LEU A 224 11.27 8.38 -24.17
CA LEU A 224 12.03 7.83 -23.05
C LEU A 224 13.13 6.92 -23.58
N GLN A 225 14.37 7.17 -23.16
CA GLN A 225 15.47 6.23 -23.38
C GLN A 225 15.62 5.35 -22.14
N TYR A 226 15.56 4.03 -22.32
CA TYR A 226 15.68 3.07 -21.24
C TYR A 226 16.45 1.84 -21.72
N ASN A 227 17.53 1.48 -21.02
CA ASN A 227 18.41 0.35 -21.35
C ASN A 227 18.83 0.31 -22.83
N GLY A 228 19.26 1.46 -23.37
CA GLY A 228 19.76 1.58 -24.75
C GLY A 228 18.67 1.59 -25.83
N SER A 229 17.40 1.40 -25.48
CA SER A 229 16.26 1.49 -26.40
C SER A 229 15.46 2.76 -26.18
N TRP A 230 14.86 3.28 -27.25
CA TRP A 230 13.89 4.38 -27.17
C TRP A 230 12.47 3.83 -27.09
N TYR A 231 11.62 4.50 -26.32
CA TYR A 231 10.19 4.24 -26.17
C TYR A 231 9.44 5.56 -26.32
N TYR A 232 8.18 5.51 -26.73
CA TYR A 232 7.32 6.67 -26.75
C TYR A 232 6.14 6.49 -25.79
N LEU A 233 6.00 7.40 -24.84
CA LEU A 233 4.88 7.45 -23.89
C LEU A 233 3.92 8.53 -24.39
N ASN A 234 2.65 8.17 -24.60
CA ASN A 234 1.64 9.12 -25.05
C ASN A 234 1.41 10.23 -24.00
N ALA A 235 0.62 11.25 -24.36
CA ALA A 235 0.31 12.36 -23.43
C ALA A 235 -0.39 11.89 -22.14
N ASN A 236 -1.08 10.75 -22.18
CA ASN A 236 -1.68 10.11 -21.00
C ASN A 236 -0.72 9.15 -20.27
N GLY A 237 0.57 9.12 -20.66
CA GLY A 237 1.62 8.27 -20.10
C GLY A 237 1.65 6.83 -20.61
N ALA A 238 0.64 6.38 -21.35
CA ALA A 238 0.61 5.00 -21.85
C ALA A 238 1.66 4.83 -22.95
N MET A 239 2.48 3.79 -22.84
CA MET A 239 3.47 3.41 -23.84
C MET A 239 2.79 3.10 -25.18
N ALA A 240 3.31 3.70 -26.26
CA ALA A 240 2.86 3.46 -27.61
C ALA A 240 3.49 2.19 -28.20
N THR A 241 2.74 1.56 -29.10
CA THR A 241 3.15 0.44 -29.96
C THR A 241 2.61 0.69 -31.37
N GLY A 242 3.23 0.11 -32.38
CA GLY A 242 2.91 0.34 -33.79
C GLY A 242 3.37 1.73 -34.27
N TRP A 243 2.70 2.24 -35.30
CA TRP A 243 3.00 3.55 -35.88
C TRP A 243 2.60 4.70 -34.96
N ALA A 244 3.55 5.61 -34.71
CA ALA A 244 3.31 6.87 -34.00
C ALA A 244 3.81 8.06 -34.82
N LYS A 245 2.98 9.09 -34.95
CA LYS A 245 3.35 10.36 -35.59
C LYS A 245 3.73 11.38 -34.52
N VAL A 246 4.99 11.77 -34.47
CA VAL A 246 5.54 12.69 -33.46
C VAL A 246 6.23 13.84 -34.18
N ASN A 247 5.80 15.08 -33.90
CA ASN A 247 6.38 16.29 -34.48
C ASN A 247 6.51 16.26 -36.02
N GLY A 248 5.55 15.67 -36.71
CA GLY A 248 5.51 15.59 -38.17
C GLY A 248 6.15 14.35 -38.79
N SER A 249 7.00 13.63 -38.04
CA SER A 249 7.65 12.39 -38.50
C SER A 249 6.92 11.15 -38.00
N TRP A 250 6.93 10.08 -38.80
CA TRP A 250 6.44 8.76 -38.39
C TRP A 250 7.56 7.93 -37.78
N TYR A 251 7.22 7.18 -36.75
CA TYR A 251 8.09 6.23 -36.05
C TYR A 251 7.34 4.92 -35.90
N TYR A 252 8.07 3.81 -35.83
CA TYR A 252 7.48 2.51 -35.54
C TYR A 252 7.99 2.00 -34.19
N LEU A 253 7.06 1.73 -33.28
CA LEU A 253 7.34 1.16 -31.96
C LEU A 253 6.97 -0.32 -32.01
N ASN A 254 7.92 -1.21 -31.72
CA ASN A 254 7.70 -2.64 -31.70
C ASN A 254 6.64 -3.04 -30.65
N ALA A 255 6.20 -4.30 -30.66
CA ALA A 255 5.19 -4.78 -29.71
C ALA A 255 5.63 -4.65 -28.23
N ASN A 256 6.93 -4.69 -27.95
CA ASN A 256 7.51 -4.42 -26.63
C ASN A 256 7.71 -2.92 -26.34
N GLY A 257 7.32 -2.04 -27.27
CA GLY A 257 7.44 -0.58 -27.19
C GLY A 257 8.76 0.00 -27.67
N SER A 258 9.78 -0.81 -27.95
CA SER A 258 11.07 -0.28 -28.40
C SER A 258 10.94 0.32 -29.81
N MET A 259 11.54 1.48 -30.03
CA MET A 259 11.57 2.15 -31.31
C MET A 259 12.42 1.37 -32.31
N ALA A 260 11.84 1.05 -33.47
CA ALA A 260 12.53 0.40 -34.57
C ALA A 260 13.41 1.39 -35.36
N THR A 261 14.49 0.85 -35.93
CA THR A 261 15.37 1.52 -36.90
C THR A 261 15.66 0.54 -38.04
N GLY A 262 16.06 1.06 -39.21
CA GLY A 262 16.29 0.25 -40.39
C GLY A 262 15.00 -0.24 -41.04
N TRP A 263 15.03 -1.44 -41.62
CA TRP A 263 13.89 -2.03 -42.31
C TRP A 263 12.81 -2.52 -41.35
N VAL A 264 11.56 -2.12 -41.59
CA VAL A 264 10.37 -2.62 -40.89
C VAL A 264 9.38 -3.14 -41.92
N LYS A 265 8.86 -4.35 -41.68
CA LYS A 265 7.74 -4.90 -42.44
C LYS A 265 6.47 -4.81 -41.59
N ASP A 266 5.45 -4.15 -42.11
CA ASP A 266 4.13 -4.07 -41.49
C ASP A 266 3.08 -4.54 -42.51
N GLY A 267 2.42 -5.66 -42.20
CA GLY A 267 1.67 -6.44 -43.18
C GLY A 267 2.56 -6.87 -44.35
N ASP A 268 2.12 -6.56 -45.56
CA ASP A 268 2.86 -6.85 -46.80
C ASP A 268 3.77 -5.70 -47.26
N THR A 269 3.80 -4.59 -46.51
CA THR A 269 4.52 -3.38 -46.92
C THR A 269 5.83 -3.23 -46.15
N TRP A 270 6.90 -2.89 -46.87
CA TRP A 270 8.19 -2.54 -46.28
C TRP A 270 8.34 -1.02 -46.14
N TYR A 271 8.99 -0.63 -45.04
CA TYR A 271 9.31 0.74 -44.67
C TYR A 271 10.76 0.82 -44.22
N TYR A 272 11.36 2.00 -44.30
CA TYR A 272 12.70 2.24 -43.79
C TYR A 272 12.71 3.39 -42.78
N LEU A 273 13.18 3.10 -41.57
CA LEU A 273 13.33 4.02 -40.46
C LEU A 273 14.81 4.41 -40.37
N GLU A 274 15.09 5.70 -40.29
CA GLU A 274 16.44 6.22 -40.12
C GLU A 274 17.03 5.84 -38.75
N ALA A 275 18.31 6.12 -38.51
CA ALA A 275 18.94 5.87 -37.20
C ALA A 275 18.25 6.65 -36.05
N SER A 276 17.61 7.77 -36.38
CA SER A 276 16.77 8.56 -35.46
C SER A 276 15.39 7.93 -35.21
N GLY A 277 15.05 6.86 -35.93
CA GLY A 277 13.73 6.22 -35.95
C GLY A 277 12.71 6.89 -36.87
N ALA A 278 13.04 8.04 -37.48
CA ALA A 278 12.12 8.72 -38.40
C ALA A 278 11.96 7.91 -39.70
N MET A 279 10.71 7.72 -40.13
CA MET A 279 10.39 7.03 -41.37
C MET A 279 10.75 7.88 -42.59
N LYS A 280 11.47 7.28 -43.54
CA LYS A 280 11.67 7.90 -44.86
C LYS A 280 10.36 7.93 -45.65
N ALA A 281 10.14 9.02 -46.38
CA ALA A 281 9.00 9.18 -47.29
C ALA A 281 9.40 10.04 -48.50
N SER A 282 8.77 9.76 -49.64
CA SER A 282 8.92 10.48 -50.93
C SER A 282 10.38 10.71 -51.34
N GLN A 283 11.22 9.68 -51.26
CA GLN A 283 12.65 9.84 -51.54
C GLN A 283 13.33 8.55 -51.99
N TRP A 284 14.39 8.73 -52.78
CA TRP A 284 15.43 7.73 -52.99
C TRP A 284 16.42 7.74 -51.83
N PHE A 285 16.86 6.56 -51.41
CA PHE A 285 17.90 6.41 -50.38
C PHE A 285 18.73 5.14 -50.63
N LYS A 286 19.91 5.09 -49.99
CA LYS A 286 20.90 4.04 -50.21
C LYS A 286 21.13 3.23 -48.93
N VAL A 287 21.13 1.90 -49.05
CA VAL A 287 21.44 0.95 -47.96
C VAL A 287 22.38 -0.11 -48.51
N SER A 288 23.58 -0.25 -47.93
CA SER A 288 24.59 -1.25 -48.32
C SER A 288 24.84 -1.31 -49.83
N ASP A 289 25.15 -0.15 -50.41
CA ASP A 289 25.40 0.03 -51.84
C ASP A 289 24.23 -0.11 -52.82
N LYS A 290 23.01 -0.38 -52.33
CA LYS A 290 21.81 -0.48 -53.15
C LYS A 290 20.88 0.72 -52.95
N TRP A 291 20.25 1.17 -54.03
CA TRP A 291 19.28 2.26 -54.01
C TRP A 291 17.85 1.73 -53.92
N TYR A 292 17.04 2.40 -53.11
CA TYR A 292 15.64 2.10 -52.86
C TYR A 292 14.82 3.38 -52.92
N TYR A 293 13.54 3.25 -53.26
CA TYR A 293 12.59 4.36 -53.22
C TYR A 293 11.41 4.04 -52.32
N VAL A 294 11.03 4.99 -51.47
CA VAL A 294 9.78 4.95 -50.69
C VAL A 294 8.86 6.09 -51.13
N ASN A 295 7.57 5.79 -51.28
CA ASN A 295 6.56 6.75 -51.68
C ASN A 295 6.17 7.71 -50.52
N GLY A 296 5.15 8.55 -50.73
CA GLY A 296 4.68 9.51 -49.71
C GLY A 296 4.08 8.89 -48.44
N SER A 297 3.65 7.64 -48.47
CA SER A 297 3.26 6.88 -47.29
C SER A 297 4.42 6.13 -46.63
N GLY A 298 5.64 6.25 -47.17
CA GLY A 298 6.82 5.52 -46.71
C GLY A 298 6.92 4.08 -47.21
N SER A 299 5.99 3.66 -48.07
CA SER A 299 5.94 2.30 -48.60
C SER A 299 7.02 2.10 -49.66
N LEU A 300 7.80 1.04 -49.53
CA LEU A 300 8.82 0.65 -50.48
C LEU A 300 8.21 0.34 -51.85
N ALA A 301 8.73 0.96 -52.90
CA ALA A 301 8.38 0.61 -54.27
C ALA A 301 9.07 -0.70 -54.66
N VAL A 302 8.30 -1.67 -55.18
CA VAL A 302 8.80 -2.97 -55.65
C VAL A 302 8.16 -3.29 -57.00
N ASN A 303 8.90 -3.99 -57.88
CA ASN A 303 8.43 -4.42 -59.20
C ASN A 303 7.76 -3.31 -60.03
N THR A 304 8.37 -2.13 -60.06
CA THR A 304 7.78 -0.94 -60.70
C THR A 304 8.86 0.01 -61.23
N THR A 305 8.45 1.11 -61.85
CA THR A 305 9.32 2.19 -62.32
C THR A 305 9.01 3.47 -61.55
N VAL A 306 10.04 4.11 -61.00
CA VAL A 306 9.96 5.39 -60.30
C VAL A 306 10.93 6.38 -60.96
N ASP A 307 10.43 7.53 -61.39
CA ASP A 307 11.22 8.58 -62.05
C ASP A 307 12.06 8.07 -63.25
N GLY A 308 11.59 7.03 -63.94
CA GLY A 308 12.29 6.39 -65.07
C GLY A 308 13.27 5.28 -64.68
N TYR A 309 13.46 5.01 -63.39
CA TYR A 309 14.32 3.94 -62.86
C TYR A 309 13.49 2.73 -62.45
N THR A 310 13.91 1.53 -62.85
CA THR A 310 13.19 0.29 -62.52
C THR A 310 13.71 -0.27 -61.20
N VAL A 311 12.79 -0.69 -60.31
CA VAL A 311 13.12 -1.39 -59.06
C VAL A 311 12.61 -2.82 -59.11
N ASN A 312 13.42 -3.77 -58.62
CA ASN A 312 13.08 -5.19 -58.61
C ASN A 312 12.11 -5.58 -57.47
N GLU A 313 11.91 -6.88 -57.24
CA GLU A 313 11.02 -7.41 -56.19
C GLU A 313 11.47 -7.08 -54.77
N ASN A 314 12.76 -6.81 -54.57
CA ASN A 314 13.34 -6.37 -53.30
C ASN A 314 13.35 -4.84 -53.17
N GLY A 315 12.84 -4.12 -54.18
CA GLY A 315 12.83 -2.66 -54.24
C GLY A 315 14.18 -2.04 -54.59
N GLU A 316 15.14 -2.86 -55.04
CA GLU A 316 16.48 -2.42 -55.42
C GLU A 316 16.45 -1.86 -56.85
N TRP A 317 17.05 -0.69 -57.07
CA TRP A 317 17.24 -0.13 -58.40
C TRP A 317 18.14 -1.03 -59.25
N VAL A 318 17.71 -1.33 -60.49
CA VAL A 318 18.41 -2.14 -61.51
C VAL A 318 18.75 -1.35 -62.77
#